data_AF-A0AAW1LEU7-F1
#
_entry.id   AF-A0AAW1LEU7-F1
#
_cell.length_a   1.000
_cell.length_b   1.000
_cell.length_c   1.000
_cell.angle_alpha   90.00
_cell.angle_beta   90.00
_cell.angle_gamma   90.00
#
_symmetry.space_group_name_H-M   'P 1'
#
loop_
_entity.id
_entity.type
_entity.pdbx_description
1 polymer ?
#
loop_
_entity_poly.entity_id
_entity_poly.type
_entity_poly.pdbx_seq_one_letter_code
_entity_poly.pdbx_strand_id
1 'polypeptide(L)'
;MEGMVYYAPDVFAPHHYTPVEDQCEQDLPQRLQFCRFLLASDIEDELFLKRILWTDESKFDREGNSNYHNIHYWSPENPHLRKSRNFQRRFSVNVWMGIIGRTLIGPHFLPDVLDGQTY
;
A
#
# COMPACT_ATOMS: atom_id res chain seq x y z
N MET A 1 49.78 27.35 -5.75
CA MET A 1 48.78 26.96 -4.73
C MET A 1 47.42 27.22 -5.35
N GLU A 2 46.90 26.22 -6.04
CA GLU A 2 45.65 26.30 -6.78
C GLU A 2 44.58 25.62 -5.92
N GLY A 3 43.55 26.38 -5.55
CA GLY A 3 42.54 25.97 -4.58
C GLY A 3 41.63 24.88 -5.13
N MET A 4 41.57 23.74 -4.45
CA MET A 4 40.55 22.73 -4.71
C MET A 4 39.18 23.28 -4.30
N VAL A 5 38.31 23.48 -5.29
CA VAL A 5 36.87 23.69 -5.06
C VAL A 5 36.29 22.32 -4.73
N TYR A 6 35.97 22.09 -3.46
CA TYR A 6 35.23 20.90 -3.05
C TYR A 6 33.77 21.07 -3.48
N TYR A 7 33.32 20.32 -4.49
CA TYR A 7 31.89 20.12 -4.70
C TYR A 7 31.36 19.32 -3.52
N ALA A 8 30.37 19.87 -2.81
CA ALA A 8 29.60 19.09 -1.85
C ALA A 8 28.94 17.93 -2.61
N PRO A 9 28.98 16.68 -2.11
CA PRO A 9 28.25 15.59 -2.74
C PRO A 9 26.76 15.96 -2.75
N ASP A 10 26.10 15.82 -3.90
CA ASP A 10 24.66 16.03 -4.03
C ASP A 10 23.94 15.16 -2.99
N VAL A 11 23.44 15.78 -1.92
CA VAL A 11 22.73 15.07 -0.85
C VAL A 11 21.35 14.73 -1.39
N PHE A 12 21.19 13.48 -1.86
CA PHE A 12 19.89 12.96 -2.25
C PHE A 12 18.98 12.87 -1.02
N ALA A 13 17.87 13.62 -1.03
CA ALA A 13 16.85 13.53 -0.01
C ALA A 13 15.67 12.67 -0.51
N PRO A 14 15.09 11.80 0.33
CA PRO A 14 13.87 11.10 -0.02
C PRO A 14 12.68 12.06 0.04
N HIS A 15 11.99 12.24 -1.07
CA HIS A 15 10.70 12.92 -1.11
C HIS A 15 9.57 11.89 -1.05
N HIS A 16 8.81 11.90 0.05
CA HIS A 16 7.66 11.03 0.25
C HIS A 16 6.42 11.68 -0.38
N TYR A 17 5.68 10.92 -1.18
CA TYR A 17 4.32 11.29 -1.51
C TYR A 17 3.49 11.04 -0.25
N THR A 18 2.79 12.03 0.29
CA THR A 18 1.92 11.83 1.46
C THR A 18 0.49 11.62 0.97
N PRO A 19 -0.05 10.39 0.96
CA PRO A 19 -1.48 10.21 0.85
C PRO A 19 -2.10 10.73 2.13
N VAL A 20 -2.88 11.79 2.01
CA VAL A 20 -3.77 12.21 3.10
C VAL A 20 -4.96 11.26 3.01
N GLU A 21 -4.87 10.12 3.67
CA GLU A 21 -6.10 9.44 4.10
C GLU A 21 -6.77 10.40 5.08
N ASP A 22 -7.90 10.96 4.69
CA ASP A 22 -8.75 11.76 5.57
C ASP A 22 -9.41 10.79 6.55
N GLN A 23 -8.63 10.29 7.51
CA GLN A 23 -9.11 9.38 8.54
C GLN A 23 -10.10 10.16 9.37
N CYS A 24 -11.39 9.84 9.21
CA CYS A 24 -12.44 10.50 9.97
C CYS A 24 -12.16 10.27 11.47
N GLU A 25 -12.03 11.33 12.25
CA GLU A 25 -11.80 11.23 13.71
C GLU A 25 -12.86 10.36 14.41
N GLN A 26 -14.04 10.23 13.80
CA GLN A 26 -15.16 9.41 14.26
C GLN A 26 -14.86 7.90 14.26
N ASP A 27 -13.88 7.43 13.49
CA ASP A 27 -13.51 6.01 13.42
C ASP A 27 -12.57 5.58 14.53
N LEU A 28 -11.89 6.53 15.19
CA LEU A 28 -10.87 6.23 16.20
C LEU A 28 -11.39 5.37 17.37
N PRO A 29 -12.58 5.64 17.96
CA PRO A 29 -13.10 4.80 19.03
C PRO A 29 -13.39 3.36 18.59
N GLN A 30 -13.92 3.18 17.38
CA GLN A 30 -14.24 1.86 16.82
C GLN A 30 -12.96 1.07 16.55
N ARG A 31 -11.94 1.73 15.99
CA ARG A 31 -10.61 1.13 15.77
C ARG A 31 -9.96 0.73 17.09
N LEU A 32 -10.01 1.57 18.12
CA LEU A 32 -9.47 1.25 19.44
C LEU A 32 -10.20 0.08 20.09
N GLN A 33 -11.53 0.03 19.98
CA GLN A 33 -12.32 -1.09 20.49
C GLN A 33 -11.94 -2.40 19.78
N PHE A 34 -11.83 -2.37 18.46
CA PHE A 34 -11.40 -3.52 17.67
C PHE A 34 -10.00 -4.00 18.07
N CYS A 35 -9.03 -3.08 18.20
CA CYS A 35 -7.67 -3.43 18.63
C CYS A 35 -7.66 -4.07 20.03
N ARG A 36 -8.44 -3.55 20.98
CA ARG A 36 -8.55 -4.14 22.33
C ARG A 36 -9.15 -5.54 22.29
N PHE A 37 -10.20 -5.74 21.50
CA PHE A 37 -10.81 -7.04 21.29
C PHE A 37 -9.83 -8.04 20.68
N LEU A 38 -9.12 -7.64 19.63
CA LEU A 38 -8.16 -8.51 18.93
C LEU A 38 -7.03 -8.96 19.86
N LEU A 39 -6.48 -8.03 20.66
CA LEU A 39 -5.45 -8.32 21.66
C LEU A 39 -5.95 -9.26 22.76
N ALA A 40 -7.15 -9.02 23.30
CA ALA A 40 -7.72 -9.90 24.33
C ALA A 40 -7.95 -11.32 23.79
N SER A 41 -8.47 -11.42 22.56
CA SER A 41 -8.74 -12.71 21.91
C SER A 41 -7.45 -13.53 21.68
N ASP A 42 -6.35 -12.88 21.31
CA ASP A 42 -5.05 -13.54 21.12
C ASP A 42 -4.40 -13.98 22.45
N ILE A 43 -4.62 -13.24 23.54
CA ILE A 43 -4.19 -13.63 24.88
C ILE A 43 -4.96 -14.86 25.38
N GLU A 44 -6.26 -14.94 25.08
CA GLU A 44 -7.12 -16.05 25.51
C GLU A 44 -6.89 -17.33 24.69
N ASP A 45 -6.62 -17.21 23.39
CA ASP A 45 -6.33 -18.33 22.48
C ASP A 45 -5.16 -17.98 21.55
N GLU A 46 -3.98 -18.56 21.79
CA GLU A 46 -2.77 -18.41 20.94
C GLU A 46 -2.96 -18.90 19.48
N LEU A 47 -4.05 -19.61 19.19
CA LEU A 47 -4.41 -20.04 17.84
C LEU A 47 -5.43 -19.10 17.18
N PHE A 48 -5.96 -18.11 17.89
CA PHE A 48 -6.98 -17.19 17.40
C PHE A 48 -6.54 -16.52 16.09
N LEU A 49 -5.43 -15.77 16.12
CA LEU A 49 -4.91 -15.08 14.93
C LEU A 49 -4.52 -16.05 13.79
N LYS A 50 -4.09 -17.27 14.14
CA LYS A 50 -3.70 -18.29 13.15
C LYS A 50 -4.90 -18.90 12.43
N ARG A 51 -6.10 -18.77 12.99
CA ARG A 51 -7.36 -19.26 12.41
C ARG A 51 -8.09 -18.19 11.61
N ILE A 52 -7.68 -16.94 11.67
CA ILE A 52 -8.22 -15.86 10.85
C ILE A 52 -7.70 -16.02 9.42
N LEU A 53 -8.63 -16.08 8.46
CA LEU A 53 -8.33 -15.92 7.04
C LEU A 53 -8.35 -14.43 6.72
N TRP A 54 -7.18 -13.84 6.54
CA TRP A 54 -7.01 -12.46 6.11
C TRP A 54 -7.12 -12.40 4.60
N THR A 55 -7.99 -11.56 4.06
CA THR A 55 -8.22 -11.45 2.61
C THR A 55 -8.14 -10.00 2.19
N ASP A 56 -7.71 -9.77 0.95
CA ASP A 56 -7.75 -8.45 0.34
C ASP A 56 -7.85 -8.55 -1.17
N GLU A 57 -8.35 -7.49 -1.81
CA GLU A 57 -8.30 -7.29 -3.24
C GLU A 57 -7.23 -6.26 -3.60
N SER A 58 -6.44 -6.56 -4.63
CA SER A 58 -5.49 -5.60 -5.18
C SER A 58 -5.67 -5.46 -6.68
N LYS A 59 -5.66 -4.22 -7.15
CA LYS A 59 -5.76 -3.88 -8.57
C LYS A 59 -4.38 -3.60 -9.14
N PHE A 60 -3.96 -4.43 -10.09
CA PHE A 60 -2.73 -4.26 -10.84
C PHE A 60 -3.07 -3.64 -12.19
N ASP A 61 -2.43 -2.52 -12.53
CA ASP A 61 -2.52 -1.94 -13.87
C ASP A 61 -1.13 -1.86 -14.52
N ARG A 62 -1.12 -1.50 -15.80
CA ARG A 62 0.11 -1.34 -16.59
C ARG A 62 1.06 -0.26 -16.03
N GLU A 63 0.58 0.66 -15.19
CA GLU A 63 1.41 1.72 -14.60
C GLU A 63 2.27 1.21 -13.42
N GLY A 64 2.13 -0.08 -13.07
CA GLY A 64 2.70 -0.70 -11.89
C GLY A 64 1.89 -0.32 -10.66
N ASN A 65 1.89 -1.18 -9.64
CA ASN A 65 1.28 -0.89 -8.35
C ASN A 65 1.77 0.46 -7.83
N SER A 66 0.99 1.50 -8.09
CA SER A 66 1.18 2.80 -7.48
C SER A 66 0.58 2.70 -6.10
N ASN A 67 1.19 1.87 -5.24
CA ASN A 67 1.07 2.11 -3.82
C ASN A 67 1.80 3.44 -3.59
N TYR A 68 1.06 4.53 -3.74
CA TYR A 68 1.58 5.90 -3.64
C TYR A 68 2.36 6.10 -2.33
N HIS A 69 2.06 5.31 -1.29
CA HIS A 69 2.78 5.29 -0.01
C HIS A 69 4.23 4.79 -0.11
N ASN A 70 4.59 3.99 -1.13
CA ASN A 70 5.93 3.40 -1.28
C ASN A 70 6.75 4.05 -2.40
N ILE A 71 6.24 5.09 -3.07
CA ILE A 71 6.96 5.77 -4.14
C ILE A 71 7.92 6.78 -3.51
N HIS A 72 9.21 6.42 -3.48
CA HIS A 72 10.29 7.34 -3.12
C HIS A 72 10.95 7.90 -4.38
N TYR A 73 11.01 9.23 -4.46
CA TYR A 73 11.88 9.89 -5.43
C TYR A 73 13.11 10.43 -4.70
N TRP A 74 14.29 10.05 -5.19
CA TRP A 74 15.57 10.48 -4.67
C TRP A 74 16.12 11.56 -5.59
N SER A 75 16.17 12.80 -5.13
CA SER A 75 16.83 13.89 -5.86
C SER A 75 17.43 14.93 -4.93
N PRO A 76 18.39 15.74 -5.45
CA PRO A 76 18.95 16.87 -4.70
C PRO A 76 17.95 18.04 -4.56
N GLU A 77 17.02 18.17 -5.52
CA GLU A 77 15.96 19.19 -5.56
C GLU A 77 14.60 18.54 -5.85
N ASN A 78 13.51 19.07 -5.27
CA ASN A 78 12.16 18.54 -5.48
C ASN A 78 11.74 18.74 -6.96
N PRO A 79 11.55 17.66 -7.74
CA PRO A 79 11.50 17.73 -9.19
C PRO A 79 10.15 18.21 -9.77
N HIS A 80 9.15 18.54 -8.93
CA HIS A 80 7.78 18.88 -9.36
C HIS A 80 7.23 17.92 -10.45
N LEU A 81 7.53 16.62 -10.32
CA LEU A 81 7.28 15.62 -11.37
C LEU A 81 5.80 15.57 -11.76
N ARG A 82 5.53 15.91 -13.02
CA ARG A 82 4.28 15.54 -13.72
C ARG A 82 4.56 14.33 -14.59
N LYS A 83 4.02 13.16 -14.23
CA LYS A 83 4.06 11.95 -15.07
C LYS A 83 3.20 12.18 -16.32
N SER A 84 3.77 12.05 -17.51
CA SER A 84 2.99 12.13 -18.76
C SER A 84 2.11 10.88 -18.91
N ARG A 85 0.80 11.09 -19.08
CA ARG A 85 -0.22 10.04 -19.20
C ARG A 85 -0.63 9.83 -20.65
N ASN A 86 0.18 9.11 -21.43
CA ASN A 86 -0.15 8.82 -22.82
C ASN A 86 -0.05 7.32 -23.12
N PHE A 87 -1.11 6.57 -22.83
CA PHE A 87 -1.27 5.21 -23.35
C PHE A 87 -2.69 5.02 -23.92
N GLN A 88 -2.77 4.66 -25.20
CA GLN A 88 -4.04 4.40 -25.91
C GLN A 88 -4.72 3.08 -25.47
N ARG A 89 -4.01 2.16 -24.81
CA ARG A 89 -4.57 0.90 -24.27
C ARG A 89 -4.30 0.79 -22.77
N ARG A 90 -5.38 0.77 -22.00
CA ARG A 90 -5.40 0.53 -20.55
C ARG A 90 -5.83 -0.91 -20.31
N PHE A 91 -5.15 -1.62 -19.42
CA PHE A 91 -5.64 -2.87 -18.84
C PHE A 91 -5.41 -2.82 -17.34
N SER A 92 -6.34 -3.41 -16.60
CA SER A 92 -6.21 -3.70 -15.18
C SER A 92 -6.56 -5.15 -14.92
N VAL A 93 -6.06 -5.67 -13.81
CA VAL A 93 -6.39 -6.99 -13.29
C VAL A 93 -6.66 -6.83 -11.80
N ASN A 94 -7.85 -7.22 -11.37
CA ASN A 94 -8.20 -7.30 -9.95
C ASN A 94 -7.85 -8.70 -9.46
N VAL A 95 -7.12 -8.79 -8.35
CA VAL A 95 -6.69 -10.05 -7.76
C VAL A 95 -7.16 -10.11 -6.33
N TRP A 96 -7.85 -11.18 -5.97
CA TRP A 96 -8.11 -11.55 -4.58
C TRP A 96 -7.07 -12.54 -4.10
N MET A 97 -6.61 -12.37 -2.86
CA MET A 97 -5.78 -13.36 -2.19
C MET A 97 -6.08 -13.39 -0.69
N GLY A 98 -6.05 -14.60 -0.13
CA GLY A 98 -6.18 -14.84 1.29
C GLY A 98 -4.91 -15.41 1.91
N ILE A 99 -4.70 -15.18 3.21
CA ILE A 99 -3.69 -15.84 4.03
C ILE A 99 -4.32 -16.34 5.34
N ILE A 100 -4.10 -17.61 5.66
CA ILE A 100 -4.47 -18.22 6.93
C ILE A 100 -3.26 -18.90 7.56
N GLY A 101 -2.89 -18.48 8.76
CA GLY A 101 -1.64 -18.91 9.41
C GLY A 101 -0.43 -18.61 8.52
N ARG A 102 0.12 -19.63 7.87
CA ARG A 102 1.26 -19.52 6.93
C ARG A 102 0.92 -19.94 5.51
N THR A 103 -0.35 -20.15 5.22
CA THR A 103 -0.83 -20.69 3.95
C THR A 103 -1.50 -19.60 3.15
N LEU A 104 -1.08 -19.42 1.90
CA LEU A 104 -1.73 -18.54 0.93
C LEU A 104 -2.87 -19.29 0.23
N ILE A 105 -3.97 -18.59 -0.01
CA ILE A 105 -5.13 -19.04 -0.77
C ILE A 105 -5.32 -18.06 -1.94
N GLY A 106 -5.31 -18.55 -3.17
CA GLY A 106 -5.31 -17.74 -4.39
C GLY A 106 -4.03 -17.90 -5.21
N PRO A 107 -3.72 -16.98 -6.14
CA PRO A 107 -4.52 -15.81 -6.51
C PRO A 107 -5.82 -16.20 -7.22
N HIS A 108 -6.88 -15.41 -7.00
CA HIS A 108 -8.10 -15.48 -7.80
C HIS A 108 -8.25 -14.20 -8.62
N PHE A 109 -8.39 -14.35 -9.93
CA PHE A 109 -8.54 -13.22 -10.85
C PHE A 109 -10.00 -12.82 -10.93
N LEU A 110 -10.30 -11.65 -10.40
CA LEU A 110 -11.65 -11.11 -10.35
C LEU A 110 -11.99 -10.38 -11.66
N PRO A 111 -13.29 -10.30 -12.01
CA PRO A 111 -13.73 -9.42 -13.09
C PRO A 111 -13.39 -7.95 -12.82
N ASP A 112 -13.33 -7.14 -13.87
CA ASP A 112 -13.03 -5.71 -13.76
C ASP A 112 -14.08 -4.94 -12.94
N VAL A 113 -15.32 -5.40 -12.95
CA VAL A 113 -16.44 -4.85 -12.18
C VAL A 113 -16.89 -5.90 -11.17
N LEU A 114 -16.83 -5.55 -9.90
CA LEU A 114 -17.37 -6.34 -8.79
C LEU A 114 -18.67 -5.71 -8.31
N ASP A 115 -19.67 -6.55 -8.10
CA ASP A 115 -20.88 -6.24 -7.36
C ASP A 115 -21.04 -7.25 -6.21
N GLY A 116 -22.00 -7.02 -5.32
CA GLY A 116 -22.22 -7.90 -4.18
C GLY A 116 -22.68 -9.32 -4.52
N GLN A 117 -22.95 -9.65 -5.79
CA GLN A 117 -23.30 -11.00 -6.24
C GLN A 117 -22.11 -11.73 -6.87
N THR A 118 -21.16 -10.97 -7.42
CA THR A 118 -19.95 -11.46 -8.10
C THR A 118 -18.72 -11.50 -7.18
N TYR A 119 -18.91 -11.09 -5.91
CA TYR A 119 -17.97 -11.25 -4.81
C TYR A 119 -18.33 -12.48 -3.99
#